data_AF-J0KAF3-F1
#
_entry.id   AF-J0KAF3-F1
#
_cell.length_a   1.000
_cell.length_b   1.000
_cell.length_c   1.000
_cell.angle_alpha   90.00
_cell.angle_beta   90.00
_cell.angle_gamma   90.00
#
_symmetry.space_group_name_H-M   'P 1'
#
loop_
_entity.id
_entity.type
_entity.pdbx_description
1 polymer ?
#
loop_
_entity_poly.entity_id
_entity_poly.type
_entity_poly.pdbx_seq_one_letter_code
_entity_poly.pdbx_strand_id
1 'polypeptide(L)'
;GGGGEPQPHRAFGVFCMDAELVLKARIARQWGTASHAMGDEVPTADDLIALGLPEDEVAAMLAQLQSAGQIDVAPVAEATDTLDIARAMAGYLRATGFAGGYLVHSIWQASWLLLAGQGREGDATEVAAAWLAHDAPAAASGLLDLAVVPATGQLLRGGRLAPAVGADAQAVAAWRAALATRAAPAPGAVSEPPVVVAGTHTESRDAWRARLQGTPLAALDWLALPVPGHAGAASGEIAWAAQVPVLEREALWQAARTLVAQGSGRWPVVTTLWTGSTEVPDAGALADDLFMRFPYEQGAARDDVSPRSFVSTARGVDPEDLLAELVEGAYPLEEEDQLEAWRSELAAAGIPADAAAFDAAWAECAGDRLRFERWLAALEASHGAADPERGRQERFDPDNAWLVLLPTPHSEEALAYLHWYGMERGPADGFIALLRRWREQHGAELWAHYGTMLEFAVRQPPEDFDTALALAREHDLAAPCTLALPGIALRHHALGLVGHGTWFLHERP
;
A
#
# COMPACT_ATOMS: atom_id res chain seq x y z
N GLY A 1 -12.54 -20.06 37.46
CA GLY A 1 -11.46 -19.09 37.19
C GLY A 1 -11.59 -18.63 35.77
N GLY A 2 -11.73 -17.31 35.56
CA GLY A 2 -11.55 -16.63 34.27
C GLY A 2 -12.58 -16.89 33.17
N GLY A 3 -13.86 -16.59 33.40
CA GLY A 3 -14.78 -16.35 32.27
C GLY A 3 -14.44 -15.01 31.65
N GLY A 4 -13.67 -15.02 30.55
CA GLY A 4 -13.34 -13.81 29.81
C GLY A 4 -14.60 -13.12 29.30
N GLU A 5 -14.70 -11.80 29.50
CA GLU A 5 -15.77 -11.02 28.91
C GLU A 5 -15.78 -11.20 27.39
N PRO A 6 -16.95 -11.34 26.75
CA PRO A 6 -17.03 -11.39 25.31
C PRO A 6 -16.45 -10.09 24.73
N GLN A 7 -15.52 -10.21 23.78
CA GLN A 7 -14.96 -9.08 23.03
C GLN A 7 -15.75 -8.90 21.72
N PRO A 8 -16.84 -8.11 21.72
CA PRO A 8 -17.74 -7.99 20.57
C PRO A 8 -17.05 -7.47 19.31
N HIS A 9 -15.99 -6.66 19.44
CA HIS A 9 -15.21 -6.15 18.29
C HIS A 9 -14.36 -7.24 17.63
N ARG A 10 -13.82 -8.17 18.42
CA ARG A 10 -13.05 -9.31 17.89
C ARG A 10 -13.95 -10.27 17.12
N ALA A 11 -15.14 -10.56 17.66
CA ALA A 11 -16.13 -11.37 16.97
C ALA A 11 -16.64 -10.69 15.67
N PHE A 12 -16.79 -9.37 15.68
CA PHE A 12 -17.14 -8.60 14.49
C PHE A 12 -16.03 -8.60 13.43
N GLY A 13 -14.76 -8.48 13.83
CA GLY A 13 -13.63 -8.59 12.90
C GLY A 13 -13.57 -9.96 12.21
N VAL A 14 -13.79 -11.06 12.95
CA VAL A 14 -13.89 -12.41 12.38
C VAL A 14 -15.04 -12.50 11.38
N PHE A 15 -16.23 -11.99 11.76
CA PHE A 15 -17.38 -11.93 10.84
C PHE A 15 -17.06 -11.17 9.54
N CYS A 16 -16.36 -10.04 9.62
CA CYS A 16 -16.02 -9.25 8.44
C CYS A 16 -15.05 -10.00 7.50
N MET A 17 -14.04 -10.70 8.04
CA MET A 17 -13.13 -11.50 7.23
C MET A 17 -13.85 -12.65 6.50
N ASP A 18 -14.72 -13.37 7.22
CA ASP A 18 -15.51 -14.45 6.63
C ASP A 18 -16.48 -13.93 5.56
N ALA A 19 -17.14 -12.81 5.83
CA ALA A 19 -18.05 -12.15 4.88
C ALA A 19 -17.33 -11.71 3.61
N GLU A 20 -16.13 -11.14 3.73
CA GLU A 20 -15.34 -10.71 2.57
C GLU A 20 -14.98 -11.90 1.66
N LEU A 21 -14.53 -13.02 2.24
CA LEU A 21 -14.21 -14.23 1.49
C LEU A 21 -15.42 -14.79 0.73
N VAL A 22 -16.60 -14.84 1.37
CA VAL A 22 -17.85 -15.27 0.72
C VAL A 22 -18.21 -14.36 -0.45
N LEU A 23 -18.14 -13.05 -0.25
CA LEU A 23 -18.51 -12.08 -1.27
C LEU A 23 -17.54 -12.12 -2.45
N LYS A 24 -16.22 -12.25 -2.21
CA LYS A 24 -15.21 -12.47 -3.26
C LYS A 24 -15.51 -13.73 -4.09
N ALA A 25 -15.81 -14.85 -3.42
CA ALA A 25 -16.17 -16.09 -4.11
C ALA A 25 -17.44 -15.94 -4.96
N ARG A 26 -18.46 -15.23 -4.45
CA ARG A 26 -19.70 -14.94 -5.20
C ARG A 26 -19.44 -14.05 -6.41
N ILE A 27 -18.58 -13.03 -6.27
CA ILE A 27 -18.19 -12.13 -7.37
C ILE A 27 -17.48 -12.93 -8.47
N ALA A 28 -16.51 -13.76 -8.10
CA ALA A 28 -15.78 -14.61 -9.05
C ALA A 28 -16.73 -15.53 -9.84
N ARG A 29 -17.72 -16.15 -9.17
CA ARG A 29 -18.75 -16.97 -9.82
C ARG A 29 -19.65 -16.16 -10.76
N GLN A 30 -19.99 -14.93 -10.40
CA GLN A 30 -20.93 -14.10 -11.15
C GLN A 30 -20.30 -13.41 -12.38
N TRP A 31 -19.01 -13.07 -12.32
CA TRP A 31 -18.31 -12.34 -13.40
C TRP A 31 -17.16 -13.12 -14.07
N GLY A 32 -16.96 -14.40 -13.71
CA GLY A 32 -16.25 -15.36 -14.55
C GLY A 32 -14.72 -15.40 -14.42
N THR A 33 -14.11 -14.81 -13.38
CA THR A 33 -12.67 -14.94 -13.10
C THR A 33 -12.35 -16.16 -12.22
N ALA A 34 -12.93 -17.31 -12.53
CA ALA A 34 -12.43 -18.58 -12.02
C ALA A 34 -11.20 -18.97 -12.83
N SER A 35 -10.00 -18.63 -12.33
CA SER A 35 -8.79 -19.35 -12.74
C SER A 35 -8.99 -20.83 -12.36
N HIS A 36 -8.95 -21.69 -13.37
CA HIS A 36 -8.99 -23.13 -13.20
C HIS A 36 -7.72 -23.61 -12.48
N ALA A 37 -7.83 -23.89 -11.18
CA ALA A 37 -6.89 -24.79 -10.48
C ALA A 37 -7.52 -25.33 -9.19
N MET A 38 -8.59 -26.12 -9.29
CA MET A 38 -8.92 -27.18 -8.32
C MET A 38 -9.82 -28.19 -9.03
N GLY A 39 -9.19 -29.19 -9.63
CA GLY A 39 -9.87 -30.31 -10.28
C GLY A 39 -8.84 -31.34 -10.77
N ASP A 40 -8.82 -32.48 -10.08
CA ASP A 40 -8.25 -33.77 -10.47
C ASP A 40 -6.71 -33.95 -10.44
N GLU A 41 -6.17 -34.17 -9.23
CA GLU A 41 -5.28 -35.31 -8.88
C GLU A 41 -4.77 -35.12 -7.43
N VAL A 42 -5.55 -35.61 -6.46
CA VAL A 42 -5.09 -35.73 -5.07
C VAL A 42 -4.39 -37.10 -4.92
N PRO A 43 -3.15 -37.16 -4.39
CA PRO A 43 -2.45 -38.43 -4.17
C PRO A 43 -3.27 -39.37 -3.28
N THR A 44 -3.33 -40.65 -3.60
CA THR A 44 -4.06 -41.63 -2.80
C THR A 44 -3.26 -42.03 -1.56
N ALA A 45 -3.93 -42.62 -0.55
CA ALA A 45 -3.26 -43.15 0.63
C ALA A 45 -2.16 -44.15 0.28
N ASP A 46 -2.39 -44.97 -0.74
CA ASP A 46 -1.43 -45.97 -1.21
C ASP A 46 -0.17 -45.30 -1.83
N ASP A 47 -0.33 -44.16 -2.50
CA ASP A 47 0.79 -43.39 -3.06
C ASP A 47 1.67 -42.76 -1.97
N LEU A 48 1.05 -42.30 -0.87
CA LEU A 48 1.75 -41.66 0.25
C LEU A 48 2.41 -42.69 1.18
N ILE A 49 1.80 -43.86 1.37
CA ILE A 49 2.40 -44.97 2.12
C ILE A 49 3.59 -45.56 1.35
N ALA A 50 3.52 -45.63 0.02
CA ALA A 50 4.62 -46.09 -0.82
C ALA A 50 5.88 -45.20 -0.74
N LEU A 51 5.74 -43.94 -0.30
CA LEU A 51 6.85 -43.01 -0.03
C LEU A 51 7.49 -43.21 1.36
N GLY A 52 7.04 -44.21 2.14
CA GLY A 52 7.61 -44.59 3.42
C GLY A 52 7.05 -43.81 4.62
N LEU A 53 5.92 -43.13 4.45
CA LEU A 53 5.25 -42.41 5.53
C LEU A 53 4.43 -43.37 6.41
N PRO A 54 4.40 -43.18 7.75
CA PRO A 54 3.57 -43.95 8.67
C PRO A 54 2.08 -43.84 8.32
N GLU A 55 1.34 -44.95 8.37
CA GLU A 55 -0.09 -45.00 8.00
C GLU A 55 -0.97 -44.02 8.80
N ASP A 56 -0.63 -43.78 10.06
CA ASP A 56 -1.31 -42.82 10.94
C ASP A 56 -1.02 -41.36 10.57
N GLU A 57 0.18 -41.05 10.07
CA GLU A 57 0.54 -39.74 9.53
C GLU A 57 -0.06 -39.51 8.14
N VAL A 58 -0.13 -40.54 7.29
CA VAL A 58 -0.82 -40.47 5.98
C VAL A 58 -2.32 -40.24 6.18
N ALA A 59 -2.94 -40.91 7.16
CA ALA A 59 -4.34 -40.68 7.50
C ALA A 59 -4.57 -39.25 8.03
N ALA A 60 -3.65 -38.72 8.84
CA ALA A 60 -3.73 -37.34 9.33
C ALA A 60 -3.52 -36.32 8.19
N MET A 61 -2.54 -36.53 7.30
CA MET A 61 -2.26 -35.67 6.15
C MET A 61 -3.38 -35.68 5.12
N LEU A 62 -3.98 -36.84 4.83
CA LEU A 62 -5.15 -36.91 3.95
C LEU A 62 -6.36 -36.23 4.59
N ALA A 63 -6.56 -36.37 5.90
CA ALA A 63 -7.58 -35.62 6.63
C ALA A 63 -7.31 -34.10 6.59
N GLN A 64 -6.05 -33.69 6.61
CA GLN A 64 -5.63 -32.29 6.55
C GLN A 64 -5.70 -31.69 5.14
N LEU A 65 -5.40 -32.48 4.10
CA LEU A 65 -5.58 -32.09 2.69
C LEU A 65 -7.06 -32.06 2.30
N GLN A 66 -7.86 -33.00 2.81
CA GLN A 66 -9.32 -32.94 2.74
C GLN A 66 -9.87 -31.73 3.51
N SER A 67 -9.22 -31.29 4.60
CA SER A 67 -9.57 -30.06 5.32
C SER A 67 -9.00 -28.78 4.73
N ALA A 68 -7.97 -28.83 3.88
CA ALA A 68 -7.39 -27.65 3.23
C ALA A 68 -8.07 -27.36 1.88
N GLY A 69 -8.52 -28.40 1.17
CA GLY A 69 -9.51 -28.30 0.09
C GLY A 69 -10.94 -28.01 0.58
N GLN A 70 -11.11 -27.86 1.89
CA GLN A 70 -12.32 -27.39 2.56
C GLN A 70 -11.94 -26.33 3.61
N ILE A 71 -11.53 -25.14 3.15
CA ILE A 71 -11.69 -23.97 4.02
C ILE A 71 -13.19 -23.82 4.24
N ASP A 72 -13.63 -24.30 5.41
CA ASP A 72 -15.00 -24.20 5.88
C ASP A 72 -15.24 -22.73 6.24
N VAL A 73 -15.60 -21.94 5.22
CA VAL A 73 -16.27 -20.66 5.47
C VAL A 73 -17.45 -21.01 6.35
N ALA A 74 -17.48 -20.52 7.60
CA ALA A 74 -18.45 -20.94 8.59
C ALA A 74 -19.82 -21.15 7.92
N PRO A 75 -20.45 -22.35 7.96
CA PRO A 75 -21.58 -22.73 7.11
C PRO A 75 -22.79 -21.77 7.17
N VAL A 76 -22.80 -20.90 8.18
CA VAL A 76 -23.74 -19.79 8.30
C VAL A 76 -23.52 -18.74 7.20
N ALA A 77 -22.29 -18.33 6.86
CA ALA A 77 -22.02 -17.25 5.91
C ALA A 77 -22.24 -17.65 4.43
N GLU A 78 -21.91 -18.88 4.02
CA GLU A 78 -22.27 -19.38 2.68
C GLU A 78 -23.79 -19.50 2.49
N ALA A 79 -24.53 -19.87 3.55
CA ALA A 79 -25.99 -19.96 3.56
C ALA A 79 -26.70 -18.61 3.75
N THR A 80 -25.99 -17.56 4.17
CA THR A 80 -26.56 -16.24 4.44
C THR A 80 -26.66 -15.43 3.16
N ASP A 81 -27.84 -14.88 2.90
CA ASP A 81 -28.08 -14.02 1.75
C ASP A 81 -27.15 -12.80 1.75
N THR A 82 -26.73 -12.31 0.58
CA THR A 82 -25.85 -11.13 0.48
C THR A 82 -26.45 -9.90 1.20
N LEU A 83 -27.77 -9.74 1.19
CA LEU A 83 -28.43 -8.66 1.91
C LEU A 83 -28.37 -8.87 3.43
N ASP A 84 -28.47 -10.11 3.90
CA ASP A 84 -28.42 -10.42 5.33
C ASP A 84 -27.03 -10.16 5.92
N ILE A 85 -25.96 -10.42 5.15
CA ILE A 85 -24.58 -10.03 5.51
C ILE A 85 -24.50 -8.50 5.69
N ALA A 86 -24.97 -7.74 4.71
CA ALA A 86 -24.94 -6.28 4.76
C ALA A 86 -25.81 -5.71 5.90
N ARG A 87 -26.96 -6.31 6.19
CA ARG A 87 -27.85 -5.93 7.31
C ARG A 87 -27.24 -6.23 8.67
N ALA A 88 -26.61 -7.40 8.83
CA ALA A 88 -25.92 -7.77 10.06
C ALA A 88 -24.80 -6.76 10.38
N MET A 89 -24.02 -6.41 9.35
CA MET A 89 -22.97 -5.40 9.46
C MET A 89 -23.54 -4.02 9.84
N ALA A 90 -24.54 -3.53 9.12
CA ALA A 90 -25.19 -2.24 9.42
C ALA A 90 -25.88 -2.22 10.80
N GLY A 91 -26.42 -3.36 11.25
CA GLY A 91 -26.99 -3.52 12.59
C GLY A 91 -25.94 -3.36 13.68
N TYR A 92 -24.78 -4.01 13.52
CA TYR A 92 -23.68 -3.92 14.48
C TYR A 92 -23.09 -2.51 14.56
N LEU A 93 -22.82 -1.87 13.42
CA LEU A 93 -22.22 -0.53 13.39
C LEU A 93 -23.14 0.51 14.03
N ARG A 94 -24.45 0.45 13.75
CA ARG A 94 -25.44 1.30 14.44
C ARG A 94 -25.52 1.05 15.94
N ALA A 95 -25.45 -0.21 16.37
CA ALA A 95 -25.56 -0.56 17.78
C ALA A 95 -24.33 -0.17 18.60
N THR A 96 -23.16 -0.09 17.96
CA THR A 96 -21.88 0.15 18.64
C THR A 96 -21.31 1.55 18.42
N GLY A 97 -21.76 2.27 17.40
CA GLY A 97 -21.14 3.53 16.98
C GLY A 97 -19.72 3.35 16.42
N PHE A 98 -19.32 2.11 16.13
CA PHE A 98 -18.01 1.80 15.58
C PHE A 98 -17.92 2.35 14.15
N ALA A 99 -16.89 3.15 13.86
CA ALA A 99 -16.72 3.82 12.57
C ALA A 99 -16.44 2.85 11.40
N GLY A 100 -16.11 1.59 11.69
CA GLY A 100 -15.67 0.64 10.66
C GLY A 100 -14.23 0.90 10.21
N GLY A 101 -13.68 -0.01 9.41
CA GLY A 101 -12.39 0.16 8.73
C GLY A 101 -12.51 -0.30 7.28
N TYR A 102 -11.41 -0.32 6.53
CA TYR A 102 -11.37 -0.67 5.10
C TYR A 102 -12.26 -1.89 4.73
N LEU A 103 -12.14 -2.96 5.52
CA LEU A 103 -12.88 -4.22 5.31
C LEU A 103 -14.41 -4.05 5.31
N VAL A 104 -14.95 -3.13 6.12
CA VAL A 104 -16.38 -2.83 6.18
C VAL A 104 -16.86 -2.17 4.87
N HIS A 105 -16.06 -1.26 4.31
CA HIS A 105 -16.36 -0.62 3.03
C HIS A 105 -16.27 -1.63 1.88
N SER A 106 -15.26 -2.50 1.88
CA SER A 106 -15.13 -3.58 0.89
C SER A 106 -16.34 -4.53 0.89
N ILE A 107 -16.87 -4.88 2.07
CA ILE A 107 -18.08 -5.71 2.21
C ILE A 107 -19.33 -5.02 1.65
N TRP A 108 -19.53 -3.72 1.92
CA TRP A 108 -20.65 -2.97 1.34
C TRP A 108 -20.53 -2.84 -0.17
N GLN A 109 -19.34 -2.53 -0.67
CA GLN A 109 -19.05 -2.43 -2.10
C GLN A 109 -19.35 -3.75 -2.82
N ALA A 110 -18.84 -4.86 -2.28
CA ALA A 110 -19.05 -6.19 -2.82
C ALA A 110 -20.52 -6.64 -2.75
N SER A 111 -21.20 -6.38 -1.63
CA SER A 111 -22.63 -6.69 -1.47
C SER A 111 -23.49 -5.90 -2.46
N TRP A 112 -23.20 -4.60 -2.62
CA TRP A 112 -23.91 -3.75 -3.56
C TRP A 112 -23.73 -4.22 -5.00
N LEU A 113 -22.49 -4.48 -5.40
CA LEU A 113 -22.13 -4.97 -6.73
C LEU A 113 -22.87 -6.29 -7.05
N LEU A 114 -22.82 -7.27 -6.13
CA LEU A 114 -23.49 -8.56 -6.25
C LEU A 114 -25.00 -8.42 -6.43
N LEU A 115 -25.66 -7.68 -5.54
CA LEU A 115 -27.12 -7.48 -5.59
C LEU A 115 -27.54 -6.74 -6.87
N ALA A 116 -26.77 -5.73 -7.28
CA ALA A 116 -27.00 -5.01 -8.53
C ALA A 116 -26.88 -5.93 -9.75
N GLY A 117 -25.81 -6.73 -9.83
CA GLY A 117 -25.60 -7.65 -10.94
C GLY A 117 -26.60 -8.82 -10.97
N GLN A 118 -27.20 -9.16 -9.83
CA GLN A 118 -28.29 -10.15 -9.72
C GLN A 118 -29.66 -9.57 -10.10
N GLY A 119 -29.75 -8.28 -10.45
CA GLY A 119 -31.02 -7.60 -10.72
C GLY A 119 -31.86 -7.33 -9.46
N ARG A 120 -31.26 -7.45 -8.26
CA ARG A 120 -31.92 -7.19 -6.97
C ARG A 120 -31.82 -5.71 -6.61
N GLU A 121 -32.42 -4.87 -7.45
CA GLU A 121 -32.29 -3.41 -7.39
C GLU A 121 -32.70 -2.80 -6.05
N GLY A 122 -33.77 -3.31 -5.42
CA GLY A 122 -34.25 -2.84 -4.13
C GLY A 122 -33.27 -3.13 -2.99
N ASP A 123 -32.66 -4.32 -3.02
CA ASP A 123 -31.71 -4.76 -2.00
C ASP A 123 -30.38 -4.03 -2.15
N ALA A 124 -29.91 -3.83 -3.39
CA ALA A 124 -28.76 -2.97 -3.67
C ALA A 124 -29.02 -1.53 -3.19
N THR A 125 -30.23 -1.00 -3.40
CA THR A 125 -30.60 0.34 -2.91
C THR A 125 -30.56 0.41 -1.38
N GLU A 126 -31.01 -0.63 -0.68
CA GLU A 126 -30.93 -0.72 0.78
C GLU A 126 -29.49 -0.75 1.29
N VAL A 127 -28.62 -1.54 0.65
CA VAL A 127 -27.19 -1.61 1.01
C VAL A 127 -26.51 -0.25 0.82
N ALA A 128 -26.75 0.42 -0.31
CA ALA A 128 -26.22 1.75 -0.55
C ALA A 128 -26.74 2.78 0.47
N ALA A 129 -28.02 2.71 0.84
CA ALA A 129 -28.60 3.58 1.88
C ALA A 129 -27.91 3.40 3.23
N ALA A 130 -27.70 2.13 3.63
CA ALA A 130 -27.04 1.79 4.89
C ALA A 130 -25.58 2.26 4.91
N TRP A 131 -24.87 2.10 3.79
CA TRP A 131 -23.49 2.57 3.66
C TRP A 131 -23.41 4.10 3.69
N LEU A 132 -24.26 4.80 2.94
CA LEU A 132 -24.32 6.27 2.94
C LEU A 132 -24.70 6.85 4.31
N ALA A 133 -25.57 6.17 5.06
CA ALA A 133 -25.94 6.58 6.41
C ALA A 133 -24.82 6.38 7.44
N HIS A 134 -23.88 5.47 7.16
CA HIS A 134 -22.74 5.18 8.00
C HIS A 134 -21.55 6.09 7.69
N ASP A 135 -21.17 6.18 6.41
CA ASP A 135 -20.05 6.98 5.92
C ASP A 135 -20.37 7.49 4.50
N ALA A 136 -20.95 8.69 4.44
CA ALA A 136 -21.42 9.27 3.19
C ALA A 136 -20.27 9.55 2.19
N PRO A 137 -19.11 10.13 2.59
CA PRO A 137 -17.98 10.31 1.68
C PRO A 137 -17.45 9.00 1.08
N ALA A 138 -17.15 7.99 1.90
CA ALA A 138 -16.60 6.72 1.42
C ALA A 138 -17.61 5.98 0.52
N ALA A 139 -18.89 5.98 0.91
CA ALA A 139 -19.96 5.40 0.10
C ALA A 139 -20.13 6.11 -1.23
N ALA A 140 -20.07 7.44 -1.25
CA ALA A 140 -20.20 8.22 -2.49
C ALA A 140 -19.05 7.88 -3.46
N SER A 141 -17.82 7.78 -2.97
CA SER A 141 -16.66 7.38 -3.77
C SER A 141 -16.82 5.95 -4.31
N GLY A 142 -17.04 4.97 -3.44
CA GLY A 142 -17.13 3.56 -3.87
C GLY A 142 -18.30 3.27 -4.82
N LEU A 143 -19.44 3.95 -4.64
CA LEU A 143 -20.57 3.85 -5.57
C LEU A 143 -20.24 4.48 -6.94
N LEU A 144 -19.47 5.57 -6.97
CA LEU A 144 -19.00 6.19 -8.22
C LEU A 144 -18.00 5.31 -8.95
N ASP A 145 -17.05 4.70 -8.25
CA ASP A 145 -16.04 3.82 -8.84
C ASP A 145 -16.70 2.62 -9.52
N LEU A 146 -17.72 2.07 -8.87
CA LEU A 146 -18.50 0.98 -9.42
C LEU A 146 -19.50 1.40 -10.51
N ALA A 147 -19.69 2.69 -10.79
CA ALA A 147 -20.60 3.16 -11.85
C ALA A 147 -20.18 2.70 -13.26
N VAL A 148 -18.92 2.31 -13.43
CA VAL A 148 -18.36 1.76 -14.66
C VAL A 148 -18.90 0.37 -14.98
N VAL A 149 -19.39 -0.37 -13.98
CA VAL A 149 -20.03 -1.67 -14.21
C VAL A 149 -21.45 -1.44 -14.76
N PRO A 150 -21.86 -2.09 -15.86
CA PRO A 150 -23.14 -1.75 -16.52
C PRO A 150 -24.38 -1.88 -15.63
N ALA A 151 -24.46 -2.91 -14.78
CA ALA A 151 -25.62 -3.15 -13.91
C ALA A 151 -25.77 -2.11 -12.80
N THR A 152 -24.66 -1.72 -12.17
CA THR A 152 -24.60 -0.66 -11.15
C THR A 152 -24.80 0.71 -11.78
N GLY A 153 -24.18 0.98 -12.94
CA GLY A 153 -24.36 2.23 -13.68
C GLY A 153 -25.81 2.47 -14.09
N GLN A 154 -26.59 1.43 -14.40
CA GLN A 154 -28.03 1.53 -14.67
C GLN A 154 -28.83 1.91 -13.42
N LEU A 155 -28.52 1.31 -12.26
CA LEU A 155 -29.14 1.67 -10.98
C LEU A 155 -28.89 3.13 -10.59
N LEU A 156 -27.65 3.58 -10.76
CA LEU A 156 -27.24 4.96 -10.48
C LEU A 156 -27.95 5.96 -11.41
N ARG A 157 -27.99 5.67 -12.71
CA ARG A 157 -28.65 6.52 -13.72
C ARG A 157 -30.18 6.50 -13.62
N GLY A 158 -30.76 5.41 -13.12
CA GLY A 158 -32.20 5.28 -12.89
C GLY A 158 -32.76 6.18 -11.78
N GLY A 159 -31.91 6.90 -11.05
CA GLY A 159 -32.33 7.83 -9.98
C GLY A 159 -32.89 7.12 -8.74
N ARG A 160 -32.72 5.81 -8.64
CA ARG A 160 -33.28 4.94 -7.59
C ARG A 160 -32.63 5.12 -6.23
N LEU A 161 -31.44 5.71 -6.16
CA LEU A 161 -30.79 6.06 -4.90
C LEU A 161 -31.32 7.35 -4.28
N ALA A 162 -31.99 8.23 -5.04
CA ALA A 162 -32.51 9.51 -4.53
C ALA A 162 -33.41 9.40 -3.28
N PRO A 163 -34.20 8.32 -3.07
CA PRO A 163 -34.95 8.11 -1.82
C PRO A 163 -34.14 7.45 -0.69
N ALA A 164 -33.07 6.71 -1.03
CA ALA A 164 -32.19 6.02 -0.09
C ALA A 164 -31.19 6.97 0.56
N VAL A 165 -30.79 8.01 -0.18
CA VAL A 165 -29.98 9.08 0.36
C VAL A 165 -30.91 10.03 1.11
N GLY A 166 -31.01 9.89 2.43
CA GLY A 166 -31.47 10.97 3.30
C GLY A 166 -30.53 12.20 3.29
N ALA A 167 -29.66 12.32 2.29
CA ALA A 167 -28.76 13.44 2.12
C ALA A 167 -29.45 14.55 1.36
N ASP A 168 -28.99 15.75 1.68
CA ASP A 168 -29.27 17.00 1.01
C ASP A 168 -29.41 16.83 -0.53
N ALA A 169 -30.49 17.36 -1.08
CA ALA A 169 -30.73 17.42 -2.51
C ALA A 169 -29.56 18.07 -3.26
N GLN A 170 -28.80 18.95 -2.60
CA GLN A 170 -27.60 19.58 -3.14
C GLN A 170 -26.44 18.59 -3.31
N ALA A 171 -26.25 17.63 -2.40
CA ALA A 171 -25.24 16.57 -2.52
C ALA A 171 -25.59 15.62 -3.69
N VAL A 172 -26.87 15.26 -3.83
CA VAL A 172 -27.35 14.45 -4.97
C VAL A 172 -27.21 15.20 -6.30
N ALA A 173 -27.45 16.51 -6.31
CA ALA A 173 -27.26 17.34 -7.50
C ALA A 173 -25.79 17.51 -7.88
N ALA A 174 -24.90 17.76 -6.91
CA ALA A 174 -23.45 17.83 -7.12
C ALA A 174 -22.90 16.50 -7.63
N TRP A 175 -23.37 15.39 -7.07
CA TRP A 175 -23.05 14.03 -7.50
C TRP A 175 -23.49 13.74 -8.94
N ARG A 176 -24.72 14.11 -9.33
CA ARG A 176 -25.20 13.99 -10.72
C ARG A 176 -24.41 14.85 -11.68
N ALA A 177 -23.96 16.05 -11.25
CA ALA A 177 -23.12 16.92 -12.06
C ALA A 177 -21.74 16.30 -12.30
N ALA A 178 -21.10 15.73 -11.27
CA ALA A 178 -19.83 15.01 -11.38
C ALA A 178 -19.93 13.78 -12.30
N LEU A 179 -21.04 13.04 -12.23
CA LEU A 179 -21.31 11.91 -13.12
C LEU A 179 -21.49 12.35 -14.58
N ALA A 180 -22.15 13.49 -14.81
CA ALA A 180 -22.37 14.06 -16.15
C ALA A 180 -21.08 14.60 -16.78
N THR A 181 -20.15 15.13 -15.98
CA THR A 181 -18.81 15.55 -16.46
C THR A 181 -17.90 14.37 -16.80
N ARG A 182 -18.19 13.18 -16.29
CA ARG A 182 -17.47 11.92 -16.58
C ARG A 182 -18.10 11.09 -17.71
N ALA A 183 -19.18 11.58 -18.34
CA ALA A 183 -19.74 10.90 -19.51
C ALA A 183 -18.67 10.83 -20.61
N ALA A 184 -18.46 9.61 -21.12
CA ALA A 184 -17.42 9.25 -22.09
C ALA A 184 -17.20 10.34 -23.16
N PRO A 185 -15.94 10.62 -23.54
CA PRO A 185 -15.66 11.60 -24.57
C PRO A 185 -16.46 11.28 -25.82
N ALA A 186 -17.02 12.33 -26.44
CA ALA A 186 -17.74 12.20 -27.69
C ALA A 186 -16.89 11.38 -28.67
N PRO A 187 -17.47 10.38 -29.37
CA PRO A 187 -16.71 9.51 -30.27
C PRO A 187 -16.12 10.39 -31.39
N GLY A 188 -14.83 10.71 -31.29
CA GLY A 188 -14.13 11.55 -32.27
C GLY A 188 -13.00 12.43 -31.75
N ALA A 189 -12.83 12.62 -30.43
CA ALA A 189 -11.67 13.35 -29.91
C ALA A 189 -10.47 12.40 -29.82
N VAL A 190 -9.71 12.30 -30.91
CA VAL A 190 -8.40 11.64 -30.92
C VAL A 190 -7.45 12.53 -30.11
N SER A 191 -7.17 12.16 -28.86
CA SER A 191 -6.02 12.70 -28.13
C SER A 191 -4.76 12.43 -28.95
N GLU A 192 -3.90 13.44 -29.13
CA GLU A 192 -2.58 13.24 -29.73
C GLU A 192 -1.86 12.10 -28.99
N PRO A 193 -1.24 11.16 -29.71
CA PRO A 193 -0.56 10.06 -29.06
C PRO A 193 0.54 10.61 -28.15
N PRO A 194 0.66 10.12 -26.91
CA PRO A 194 1.71 10.56 -26.01
C PRO A 194 3.08 10.38 -26.68
N VAL A 195 3.95 11.37 -26.46
CA VAL A 195 5.34 11.34 -26.92
C VAL A 195 5.96 10.02 -26.46
N VAL A 196 6.29 9.15 -27.43
CA VAL A 196 6.91 7.85 -27.17
C VAL A 196 8.31 8.12 -26.61
N VAL A 197 8.44 8.07 -25.28
CA VAL A 197 9.74 7.98 -24.63
C VAL A 197 10.35 6.64 -25.06
N ALA A 198 11.50 6.67 -25.74
CA ALA A 198 12.19 5.47 -26.18
C ALA A 198 12.45 4.58 -24.96
N GLY A 199 11.83 3.40 -24.94
CA GLY A 199 12.02 2.43 -23.87
C GLY A 199 13.47 1.97 -23.78
N THR A 200 13.91 1.61 -22.58
CA THR A 200 15.18 0.90 -22.38
C THR A 200 15.16 -0.35 -23.25
N HIS A 201 16.09 -0.43 -24.22
CA HIS A 201 16.15 -1.57 -25.14
C HIS A 201 16.15 -2.88 -24.34
N THR A 202 15.27 -3.81 -24.69
CA THR A 202 15.27 -5.16 -24.13
C THR A 202 16.55 -5.88 -24.56
N GLU A 203 17.56 -5.79 -23.71
CA GLU A 203 18.80 -6.55 -23.85
C GLU A 203 18.49 -8.05 -23.86
N SER A 204 19.11 -8.80 -24.78
CA SER A 204 18.94 -10.25 -24.84
C SER A 204 19.54 -10.92 -23.59
N ARG A 205 19.05 -12.13 -23.26
CA ARG A 205 19.59 -12.91 -22.13
C ARG A 205 21.09 -13.13 -22.23
N ASP A 206 21.62 -13.33 -23.43
CA ASP A 206 23.05 -13.58 -23.65
C ASP A 206 23.88 -12.31 -23.43
N ALA A 207 23.41 -11.16 -23.92
CA ALA A 207 24.07 -9.88 -23.68
C ALA A 207 24.05 -9.52 -22.19
N TRP A 208 22.92 -9.77 -21.50
CA TRP A 208 22.82 -9.62 -20.06
C TRP A 208 23.81 -10.53 -19.31
N ARG A 209 23.84 -11.82 -19.62
CA ARG A 209 24.80 -12.76 -19.03
C ARG A 209 26.25 -12.34 -19.26
N ALA A 210 26.58 -11.80 -20.44
CA ALA A 210 27.91 -11.31 -20.74
C ALA A 210 28.30 -10.13 -19.82
N ARG A 211 27.37 -9.22 -19.51
CA ARG A 211 27.62 -8.10 -18.58
C ARG A 211 27.89 -8.55 -17.15
N LEU A 212 27.27 -9.65 -16.73
CA LEU A 212 27.46 -10.18 -15.38
C LEU A 212 28.83 -10.84 -15.18
N GLN A 213 29.49 -11.27 -16.25
CA GLN A 213 30.75 -12.00 -16.17
C GLN A 213 31.81 -11.24 -15.37
N GLY A 214 32.47 -11.95 -14.46
CA GLY A 214 33.49 -11.35 -13.58
C GLY A 214 32.92 -10.62 -12.36
N THR A 215 31.60 -10.64 -12.15
CA THR A 215 30.95 -10.12 -10.94
C THR A 215 30.35 -11.25 -10.10
N PRO A 216 30.09 -11.04 -8.79
CA PRO A 216 29.37 -12.02 -7.96
C PRO A 216 27.98 -12.40 -8.51
N LEU A 217 27.36 -11.51 -9.29
CA LEU A 217 26.03 -11.67 -9.87
C LEU A 217 25.97 -12.77 -10.94
N ALA A 218 27.10 -13.15 -11.54
CA ALA A 218 27.15 -14.19 -12.57
C ALA A 218 26.75 -15.58 -12.05
N ALA A 219 26.87 -15.80 -10.73
CA ALA A 219 26.54 -17.07 -10.09
C ALA A 219 25.05 -17.22 -9.76
N LEU A 220 24.28 -16.14 -9.84
CA LEU A 220 22.87 -16.14 -9.50
C LEU A 220 22.01 -16.75 -10.63
N ASP A 221 20.92 -17.39 -10.26
CA ASP A 221 19.93 -17.88 -11.22
C ASP A 221 18.93 -16.78 -11.60
N TRP A 222 19.16 -16.17 -12.76
CA TRP A 222 18.38 -15.03 -13.22
C TRP A 222 17.15 -15.46 -14.01
N LEU A 223 15.99 -15.02 -13.51
CA LEU A 223 14.68 -15.11 -14.14
C LEU A 223 14.39 -13.83 -14.93
N ALA A 224 13.87 -13.99 -16.15
CA ALA A 224 13.35 -12.90 -16.95
C ALA A 224 11.88 -12.67 -16.58
N LEU A 225 11.55 -11.50 -16.06
CA LEU A 225 10.20 -11.17 -15.63
C LEU A 225 9.57 -10.15 -16.59
N PRO A 226 8.48 -10.50 -17.28
CA PRO A 226 7.76 -9.53 -18.10
C PRO A 226 7.12 -8.47 -17.21
N VAL A 227 7.36 -7.20 -17.53
CA VAL A 227 6.71 -6.09 -16.84
C VAL A 227 5.34 -5.84 -17.49
N PRO A 228 4.23 -5.81 -16.74
CA PRO A 228 2.91 -5.54 -17.31
C PRO A 228 2.81 -4.10 -17.84
N GLY A 229 2.12 -3.95 -18.96
CA GLY A 229 1.68 -2.66 -19.50
C GLY A 229 0.28 -2.32 -19.00
N HIS A 230 -0.41 -1.43 -19.71
CA HIS A 230 -1.79 -1.07 -19.40
C HIS A 230 -2.78 -2.16 -19.84
N ALA A 231 -3.85 -2.38 -19.05
CA ALA A 231 -4.96 -3.29 -19.35
C ALA A 231 -4.53 -4.71 -19.73
N GLY A 232 -3.49 -5.23 -19.07
CA GLY A 232 -2.95 -6.57 -19.32
C GLY A 232 -2.14 -6.69 -20.63
N ALA A 233 -1.94 -5.61 -21.38
CA ALA A 233 -1.02 -5.62 -22.52
C ALA A 233 0.43 -5.76 -22.05
N ALA A 234 1.29 -6.38 -22.87
CA ALA A 234 2.71 -6.43 -22.58
C ALA A 234 3.34 -5.03 -22.74
N SER A 235 4.10 -4.55 -21.75
CA SER A 235 4.87 -3.30 -21.88
C SER A 235 6.03 -3.42 -22.88
N GLY A 236 6.44 -4.66 -23.19
CA GLY A 236 7.67 -4.98 -23.90
C GLY A 236 8.93 -4.84 -23.06
N GLU A 237 8.82 -4.50 -21.77
CA GLU A 237 9.94 -4.42 -20.83
C GLU A 237 10.13 -5.74 -20.09
N ILE A 238 11.39 -6.05 -19.79
CA ILE A 238 11.80 -7.21 -19.01
C ILE A 238 12.61 -6.71 -17.83
N ALA A 239 12.24 -7.11 -16.62
CA ALA A 239 13.07 -7.03 -15.43
C ALA A 239 13.82 -8.36 -15.25
N TRP A 240 14.95 -8.33 -14.54
CA TRP A 240 15.67 -9.55 -14.15
C TRP A 240 15.60 -9.73 -12.65
N ALA A 241 15.26 -10.92 -12.18
CA ALA A 241 15.22 -11.21 -10.76
C ALA A 241 16.05 -12.46 -10.42
N ALA A 242 16.66 -12.46 -9.26
CA ALA A 242 17.29 -13.63 -8.67
C ALA A 242 17.07 -13.63 -7.17
N GLN A 243 16.83 -14.81 -6.60
CA GLN A 243 16.83 -14.97 -5.16
C GLN A 243 18.27 -14.82 -4.65
N VAL A 244 18.45 -14.14 -3.53
CA VAL A 244 19.76 -13.86 -2.94
C VAL A 244 19.79 -14.22 -1.46
N PRO A 245 20.95 -14.61 -0.91
CA PRO A 245 21.08 -14.78 0.54
C PRO A 245 20.83 -13.46 1.25
N VAL A 246 19.99 -13.47 2.29
CA VAL A 246 19.63 -12.28 3.08
C VAL A 246 20.88 -11.55 3.59
N LEU A 247 21.88 -12.28 4.10
CA LEU A 247 23.13 -11.70 4.61
C LEU A 247 24.03 -11.08 3.52
N GLU A 248 23.83 -11.43 2.25
CA GLU A 248 24.63 -10.94 1.13
C GLU A 248 23.92 -9.86 0.30
N ARG A 249 22.65 -9.56 0.61
CA ARG A 249 21.77 -8.70 -0.18
C ARG A 249 22.35 -7.32 -0.49
N GLU A 250 22.97 -6.66 0.50
CA GLU A 250 23.56 -5.33 0.33
C GLU A 250 24.81 -5.39 -0.56
N ALA A 251 25.67 -6.39 -0.38
CA ALA A 251 26.86 -6.57 -1.21
C ALA A 251 26.51 -6.88 -2.68
N LEU A 252 25.49 -7.70 -2.91
CA LEU A 252 24.98 -8.02 -4.25
C LEU A 252 24.27 -6.81 -4.88
N TRP A 253 23.51 -6.04 -4.10
CA TRP A 253 22.93 -4.78 -4.56
C TRP A 253 24.02 -3.79 -5.01
N GLN A 254 25.08 -3.60 -4.22
CA GLN A 254 26.22 -2.73 -4.58
C GLN A 254 26.93 -3.19 -5.87
N ALA A 255 27.11 -4.50 -6.04
CA ALA A 255 27.66 -5.06 -7.28
C ALA A 255 26.76 -4.73 -8.49
N ALA A 256 25.43 -4.86 -8.33
CA ALA A 256 24.48 -4.52 -9.39
C ALA A 256 24.41 -3.01 -9.66
N ARG A 257 24.53 -2.18 -8.61
CA ARG A 257 24.59 -0.72 -8.73
C ARG A 257 25.81 -0.32 -9.57
N THR A 258 26.94 -0.99 -9.40
CA THR A 258 28.13 -0.75 -10.23
C THR A 258 27.84 -0.96 -11.73
N LEU A 259 26.99 -1.93 -12.09
CA LEU A 259 26.57 -2.14 -13.49
C LEU A 259 25.71 -0.98 -14.02
N VAL A 260 24.90 -0.33 -13.17
CA VAL A 260 24.15 0.89 -13.56
C VAL A 260 25.11 1.99 -13.99
N ALA A 261 26.17 2.21 -13.21
CA ALA A 261 27.22 3.19 -13.55
C ALA A 261 27.95 2.86 -14.86
N GLN A 262 28.00 1.58 -15.23
CA GLN A 262 28.55 1.09 -16.50
C GLN A 262 27.52 1.10 -17.64
N GLY A 263 26.35 1.70 -17.43
CA GLY A 263 25.32 1.86 -18.45
C GLY A 263 24.49 0.61 -18.70
N SER A 264 24.22 -0.21 -17.67
CA SER A 264 23.22 -1.29 -17.78
C SER A 264 21.81 -0.75 -18.03
N GLY A 265 21.52 0.47 -17.57
CA GLY A 265 20.18 1.05 -17.61
C GLY A 265 19.18 0.34 -16.69
N ARG A 266 19.67 -0.42 -15.69
CA ARG A 266 18.84 -1.31 -14.87
C ARG A 266 19.09 -1.18 -13.38
N TRP A 267 18.18 -0.53 -12.68
CA TRP A 267 18.29 -0.18 -11.28
C TRP A 267 18.04 -1.41 -10.40
N PRO A 268 18.96 -1.77 -9.51
CA PRO A 268 18.77 -2.85 -8.57
C PRO A 268 17.92 -2.42 -7.38
N VAL A 269 16.97 -3.28 -6.99
CA VAL A 269 16.19 -3.16 -5.76
C VAL A 269 16.15 -4.51 -5.08
N VAL A 270 16.41 -4.54 -3.77
CA VAL A 270 16.19 -5.71 -2.93
C VAL A 270 14.73 -5.73 -2.48
N THR A 271 14.05 -6.87 -2.59
CA THR A 271 12.64 -7.01 -2.21
C THR A 271 12.34 -8.35 -1.55
N THR A 272 11.19 -8.42 -0.91
CA THR A 272 10.51 -9.66 -0.52
C THR A 272 9.28 -9.87 -1.40
N LEU A 273 8.67 -11.06 -1.30
CA LEU A 273 7.40 -11.35 -1.97
C LEU A 273 6.23 -10.98 -1.05
N TRP A 274 5.14 -10.48 -1.61
CA TRP A 274 3.92 -10.17 -0.85
C TRP A 274 3.29 -11.42 -0.24
N THR A 275 3.38 -12.55 -0.94
CA THR A 275 2.94 -13.85 -0.42
C THR A 275 3.69 -14.33 0.83
N GLY A 276 4.86 -13.75 1.14
CA GLY A 276 5.75 -14.26 2.19
C GLY A 276 6.32 -15.66 1.89
N SER A 277 6.13 -16.19 0.67
CA SER A 277 6.62 -17.51 0.30
C SER A 277 8.14 -17.54 0.27
N THR A 278 8.73 -18.58 0.86
CA THR A 278 10.18 -18.85 0.79
C THR A 278 10.54 -19.80 -0.36
N GLU A 279 9.54 -20.42 -0.99
CA GLU A 279 9.73 -21.24 -2.18
C GLU A 279 9.99 -20.37 -3.40
N VAL A 280 10.83 -20.83 -4.32
CA VAL A 280 11.13 -20.14 -5.57
C VAL A 280 9.91 -20.29 -6.50
N PRO A 281 9.14 -19.21 -6.73
CA PRO A 281 8.01 -19.28 -7.65
C PRO A 281 8.52 -19.37 -9.10
N ASP A 282 7.66 -19.82 -10.01
CA ASP A 282 7.96 -19.65 -11.42
C ASP A 282 7.96 -18.16 -11.81
N ALA A 283 8.53 -17.87 -12.98
CA ALA A 283 8.72 -16.48 -13.42
C ALA A 283 7.40 -15.71 -13.62
N GLY A 284 6.29 -16.40 -13.93
CA GLY A 284 4.97 -15.77 -14.08
C GLY A 284 4.42 -15.37 -12.73
N ALA A 285 4.36 -16.31 -11.79
CA ALA A 285 3.90 -16.04 -10.42
C ALA A 285 4.76 -14.98 -9.72
N LEU A 286 6.08 -14.98 -9.95
CA LEU A 286 6.96 -13.94 -9.44
C LEU A 286 6.66 -12.55 -10.03
N ALA A 287 6.40 -12.47 -11.33
CA ALA A 287 6.06 -11.21 -11.99
C ALA A 287 4.70 -10.67 -11.52
N ASP A 288 3.71 -11.55 -11.33
CA ASP A 288 2.39 -11.18 -10.82
C ASP A 288 2.42 -10.64 -9.38
N ASP A 289 3.28 -11.22 -8.53
CA ASP A 289 3.50 -10.75 -7.15
C ASP A 289 4.23 -9.40 -7.13
N LEU A 290 5.35 -9.28 -7.84
CA LEU A 290 6.19 -8.08 -7.80
C LEU A 290 5.59 -6.87 -8.54
N PHE A 291 4.97 -7.10 -9.70
CA PHE A 291 4.50 -6.03 -10.59
C PHE A 291 2.98 -5.84 -10.54
N MET A 292 2.37 -6.10 -9.39
CA MET A 292 0.95 -5.89 -9.16
C MET A 292 0.52 -4.47 -9.59
N ARG A 293 -0.43 -4.40 -10.53
CA ARG A 293 -0.93 -3.12 -11.06
C ARG A 293 -2.22 -2.62 -10.42
N PHE A 294 -2.96 -3.50 -9.76
CA PHE A 294 -4.24 -3.19 -9.12
C PHE A 294 -4.21 -1.91 -8.25
N PRO A 295 -3.20 -1.66 -7.40
CA PRO A 295 -3.14 -0.43 -6.60
C PRO A 295 -3.01 0.84 -7.45
N TYR A 296 -2.31 0.77 -8.59
CA TYR A 296 -2.18 1.89 -9.52
C TYR A 296 -3.45 2.16 -10.34
N GLU A 297 -4.29 1.14 -10.52
CA GLU A 297 -5.59 1.25 -11.19
C GLU A 297 -6.62 1.91 -10.27
N GLN A 298 -6.53 1.69 -8.96
CA GLN A 298 -7.40 2.32 -7.97
C GLN A 298 -7.00 3.77 -7.67
N GLY A 299 -5.69 4.04 -7.57
CA GLY A 299 -5.17 5.35 -7.15
C GLY A 299 -5.18 6.43 -8.22
N ALA A 300 -5.34 6.09 -9.51
CA ALA A 300 -5.28 7.07 -10.59
C ALA A 300 -6.44 6.90 -11.58
N ALA A 301 -7.21 7.98 -11.79
CA ALA A 301 -8.15 8.11 -12.90
C ALA A 301 -7.39 8.29 -14.24
N ARG A 302 -6.57 7.29 -14.60
CA ARG A 302 -5.71 7.30 -15.80
C ARG A 302 -5.94 6.07 -16.65
N ASP A 303 -5.96 6.29 -17.95
CA ASP A 303 -6.11 5.23 -18.96
C ASP A 303 -4.82 4.44 -19.22
N ASP A 304 -3.69 4.77 -18.57
CA ASP A 304 -2.42 4.05 -18.78
C ASP A 304 -1.69 3.89 -17.46
N VAL A 305 -1.73 2.68 -16.91
CA VAL A 305 -1.08 2.32 -15.65
C VAL A 305 0.28 1.66 -15.87
N SER A 306 0.90 1.79 -17.04
CA SER A 306 2.25 1.26 -17.25
C SER A 306 3.30 2.05 -16.46
N PRO A 307 4.41 1.41 -16.02
CA PRO A 307 5.49 2.11 -15.32
C PRO A 307 6.02 3.33 -16.09
N ARG A 308 6.15 3.23 -17.41
CA ARG A 308 6.56 4.36 -18.28
C ARG A 308 5.64 5.57 -18.16
N SER A 309 4.34 5.32 -18.05
CA SER A 309 3.35 6.37 -17.90
C SER A 309 3.57 7.14 -16.60
N PHE A 310 3.77 6.43 -15.48
CA PHE A 310 4.07 7.04 -14.19
C PHE A 310 5.39 7.80 -14.20
N VAL A 311 6.46 7.19 -14.73
CA VAL A 311 7.76 7.85 -14.86
C VAL A 311 7.66 9.12 -15.70
N SER A 312 6.94 9.09 -16.82
CA SER A 312 6.78 10.26 -17.68
C SER A 312 5.98 11.37 -17.00
N THR A 313 4.89 11.03 -16.30
CA THR A 313 4.07 12.02 -15.59
C THR A 313 4.85 12.65 -14.43
N ALA A 314 5.50 11.84 -13.60
CA ALA A 314 6.27 12.28 -12.44
C ALA A 314 7.35 13.32 -12.78
N ARG A 315 7.85 13.33 -14.01
CA ARG A 315 8.83 14.32 -14.46
C ARG A 315 8.35 15.76 -14.33
N GLY A 316 7.05 15.99 -14.54
CA GLY A 316 6.41 17.30 -14.47
C GLY A 316 5.70 17.60 -13.15
N VAL A 317 5.68 16.66 -12.19
CA VAL A 317 5.02 16.84 -10.90
C VAL A 317 5.92 17.60 -9.94
N ASP A 318 5.36 18.60 -9.26
CA ASP A 318 5.99 19.27 -8.12
C ASP A 318 5.73 18.44 -6.85
N PRO A 319 6.77 17.96 -6.15
CA PRO A 319 6.57 17.22 -4.90
C PRO A 319 5.86 18.03 -3.79
N GLU A 320 5.85 19.36 -3.86
CA GLU A 320 5.08 20.19 -2.92
C GLU A 320 3.56 19.97 -3.06
N ASP A 321 3.06 19.68 -4.27
CA ASP A 321 1.65 19.40 -4.50
C ASP A 321 1.23 18.11 -3.74
N LEU A 322 2.06 17.06 -3.81
CA LEU A 322 1.84 15.85 -3.01
C LEU A 322 1.89 16.15 -1.52
N LEU A 323 2.91 16.89 -1.04
CA LEU A 323 3.04 17.18 0.38
C LEU A 323 1.85 18.00 0.91
N ALA A 324 1.30 18.90 0.11
CA ALA A 324 0.09 19.64 0.44
C ALA A 324 -1.13 18.71 0.55
N GLU A 325 -1.30 17.80 -0.43
CA GLU A 325 -2.37 16.78 -0.41
C GLU A 325 -2.27 15.87 0.83
N LEU A 326 -1.07 15.41 1.17
CA LEU A 326 -0.83 14.57 2.35
C LEU A 326 -1.11 15.31 3.65
N VAL A 327 -0.88 16.63 3.71
CA VAL A 327 -1.27 17.46 4.86
C VAL A 327 -2.78 17.58 4.98
N GLU A 328 -3.50 17.75 3.88
CA GLU A 328 -4.97 17.82 3.89
C GLU A 328 -5.62 16.47 4.28
N GLY A 329 -5.00 15.36 3.86
CA GLY A 329 -5.42 14.00 4.22
C GLY A 329 -4.94 13.53 5.60
N ALA A 330 -4.07 14.29 6.27
CA ALA A 330 -3.65 13.97 7.63
C ALA A 330 -4.81 14.24 8.60
N TYR A 331 -5.01 13.33 9.55
CA TYR A 331 -5.87 13.53 10.71
C TYR A 331 -4.99 13.89 11.91
N PRO A 332 -4.54 15.15 12.04
CA PRO A 332 -3.73 15.53 13.17
C PRO A 332 -4.51 15.33 14.47
N LEU A 333 -3.79 15.05 15.56
CA LEU A 333 -4.35 15.23 16.89
C LEU A 333 -4.90 16.65 17.03
N GLU A 334 -6.01 16.77 17.76
CA GLU A 334 -6.50 18.05 18.25
C GLU A 334 -5.37 18.77 18.98
N GLU A 335 -5.34 20.10 18.91
CA GLU A 335 -4.22 20.89 19.43
C GLU A 335 -3.93 20.58 20.91
N GLU A 336 -4.98 20.46 21.73
CA GLU A 336 -4.86 20.13 23.15
C GLU A 336 -4.20 18.77 23.38
N ASP A 337 -4.58 17.75 22.60
CA ASP A 337 -4.02 16.39 22.69
C ASP A 337 -2.55 16.37 22.26
N GLN A 338 -2.20 17.12 21.20
CA GLN A 338 -0.81 17.24 20.75
C GLN A 338 0.08 17.95 21.78
N LEU A 339 -0.42 19.03 22.39
CA LEU A 339 0.29 19.73 23.46
C LEU A 339 0.52 18.81 24.66
N GLU A 340 -0.48 18.02 25.04
CA GLU A 340 -0.35 17.05 26.13
C GLU A 340 0.63 15.91 25.82
N ALA A 341 0.66 15.43 24.57
CA ALA A 341 1.65 14.47 24.12
C ALA A 341 3.09 15.03 24.27
N TRP A 342 3.34 16.25 23.80
CA TRP A 342 4.65 16.90 23.97
C TRP A 342 5.03 17.13 25.43
N ARG A 343 4.09 17.51 26.30
CA ARG A 343 4.35 17.63 27.75
C ARG A 343 4.73 16.28 28.35
N SER A 344 4.03 15.22 27.98
CA SER A 344 4.30 13.86 28.43
C SER A 344 5.68 13.38 27.99
N GLU A 345 6.10 13.69 26.77
CA GLU A 345 7.44 13.37 26.26
C GLU A 345 8.55 14.08 27.04
N LEU A 346 8.39 15.38 27.33
CA LEU A 346 9.34 16.15 28.14
C LEU A 346 9.44 15.57 29.56
N ALA A 347 8.29 15.25 30.17
CA ALA A 347 8.25 14.63 31.49
C ALA A 347 8.95 13.26 31.50
N ALA A 348 8.76 12.44 30.48
CA ALA A 348 9.46 11.15 30.31
C ALA A 348 10.97 11.32 30.14
N ALA A 349 11.42 12.43 29.54
CA ALA A 349 12.84 12.80 29.45
C ALA A 349 13.40 13.43 30.75
N GLY A 350 12.59 13.56 31.81
CA GLY A 350 13.00 14.17 33.07
C GLY A 350 13.15 15.70 33.00
N ILE A 351 12.59 16.33 31.98
CA ILE A 351 12.65 17.77 31.77
C ILE A 351 11.45 18.42 32.45
N PRO A 352 11.65 19.33 33.41
CA PRO A 352 10.56 20.05 34.03
C PRO A 352 9.94 21.02 33.02
N ALA A 353 8.74 20.71 32.54
CA ALA A 353 7.94 21.63 31.75
C ALA A 353 7.30 22.66 32.68
N ASP A 354 7.91 23.84 32.81
CA ASP A 354 7.18 25.00 33.34
C ASP A 354 6.03 25.30 32.36
N ALA A 355 4.80 25.00 32.79
CA ALA A 355 3.61 25.14 31.96
C ALA A 355 3.47 26.56 31.38
N ALA A 356 3.83 27.59 32.14
CA ALA A 356 3.74 28.97 31.66
C ALA A 356 4.78 29.27 30.56
N ALA A 357 5.99 28.73 30.67
CA ALA A 357 7.03 28.88 29.65
C ALA A 357 6.72 28.06 28.39
N PHE A 358 6.16 26.86 28.55
CA PHE A 358 5.73 25.99 27.44
C PHE A 358 4.61 26.64 26.63
N ASP A 359 3.55 27.11 27.29
CA ASP A 359 2.41 27.75 26.62
C ASP A 359 2.82 29.07 25.94
N ALA A 360 3.72 29.83 26.57
CA ALA A 360 4.29 31.04 25.96
C ALA A 360 5.09 30.71 24.67
N ALA A 361 5.91 29.66 24.69
CA ALA A 361 6.67 29.23 23.53
C ALA A 361 5.76 28.74 22.38
N TRP A 362 4.67 28.02 22.69
CA TRP A 362 3.68 27.63 21.68
C TRP A 362 3.02 28.85 21.03
N ALA A 363 2.61 29.83 21.86
CA ALA A 363 2.03 31.07 21.38
C ALA A 363 3.00 31.88 20.50
N GLU A 364 4.30 31.95 20.85
CA GLU A 364 5.35 32.59 20.05
C GLU A 364 5.57 31.92 18.69
N CYS A 365 5.31 30.60 18.61
CA CYS A 365 5.33 29.86 17.35
C CYS A 365 4.08 30.12 16.49
N ALA A 366 3.06 30.82 17.01
CA ALA A 366 1.81 31.11 16.32
C ALA A 366 1.12 29.86 15.75
N GLY A 367 1.21 28.74 16.46
CA GLY A 367 0.66 27.45 16.03
C GLY A 367 1.53 26.66 15.04
N ASP A 368 2.71 27.16 14.68
CA ASP A 368 3.64 26.45 13.79
C ASP A 368 4.31 25.28 14.52
N ARG A 369 3.87 24.06 14.20
CA ARG A 369 4.35 22.82 14.79
C ARG A 369 5.85 22.60 14.59
N LEU A 370 6.41 22.93 13.42
CA LEU A 370 7.85 22.72 13.18
C LEU A 370 8.70 23.69 13.99
N ARG A 371 8.27 24.95 14.10
CA ARG A 371 8.94 25.93 14.97
C ARG A 371 8.89 25.49 16.43
N PHE A 372 7.79 24.87 16.85
CA PHE A 372 7.67 24.35 18.21
C PHE A 372 8.51 23.11 18.45
N GLU A 373 8.57 22.15 17.52
CA GLU A 373 9.48 20.98 17.59
C GLU A 373 10.94 21.41 17.69
N ARG A 374 11.33 22.47 16.98
CA ARG A 374 12.67 23.07 17.11
C ARG A 374 12.91 23.64 18.50
N TRP A 375 11.92 24.32 19.08
CA TRP A 375 12.02 24.83 20.45
C TRP A 375 12.14 23.68 21.47
N LEU A 376 11.35 22.61 21.31
CA LEU A 376 11.42 21.41 22.13
C LEU A 376 12.80 20.74 22.04
N ALA A 377 13.34 20.60 20.83
CA ALA A 377 14.68 20.02 20.63
C ALA A 377 15.78 20.85 21.31
N ALA A 378 15.70 22.18 21.22
CA ALA A 378 16.63 23.08 21.91
C ALA A 378 16.52 22.97 23.44
N LEU A 379 15.29 22.83 23.96
CA LEU A 379 15.04 22.62 25.37
C LEU A 379 15.65 21.29 25.85
N GLU A 380 15.40 20.20 25.13
CA GLU A 380 15.98 18.87 25.40
C GLU A 380 17.52 18.91 25.38
N ALA A 381 18.11 19.56 24.37
CA ALA A 381 19.55 19.72 24.26
C ALA A 381 20.14 20.49 25.46
N SER A 382 19.48 21.56 25.91
CA SER A 382 19.93 22.35 27.06
C SER A 382 19.92 21.58 28.39
N HIS A 383 19.10 20.52 28.48
CA HIS A 383 19.01 19.61 29.62
C HIS A 383 19.84 18.33 29.44
N GLY A 384 20.58 18.20 28.33
CA GLY A 384 21.39 17.00 28.03
C GLY A 384 20.54 15.76 27.68
N ALA A 385 19.29 15.96 27.27
CA ALA A 385 18.36 14.89 26.92
C ALA A 385 18.25 14.63 25.41
N ALA A 386 18.99 15.40 24.58
CA ALA A 386 19.06 15.16 23.15
C ALA A 386 19.79 13.83 22.87
N ASP A 387 19.08 12.89 22.26
CA ASP A 387 19.60 11.57 21.91
C ASP A 387 19.31 11.26 20.43
N PRO A 388 20.31 11.38 19.55
CA PRO A 388 20.16 11.02 18.13
C PRO A 388 19.82 9.54 17.92
N GLU A 389 20.24 8.63 18.79
CA GLU A 389 19.96 7.20 18.62
C GLU A 389 18.47 6.89 18.78
N ARG A 390 17.77 7.65 19.65
CA ARG A 390 16.32 7.51 19.86
C ARG A 390 15.50 7.71 18.59
N GLY A 391 15.98 8.53 17.67
CA GLY A 391 15.31 8.81 16.40
C GLY A 391 15.71 7.94 15.23
N ARG A 392 16.73 7.08 15.41
CA ARG A 392 17.21 6.20 14.35
C ARG A 392 16.30 5.00 14.22
N GLN A 393 15.81 4.81 13.00
CA GLN A 393 15.05 3.63 12.64
C GLN A 393 16.00 2.47 12.39
N GLU A 394 15.67 1.30 12.93
CA GLU A 394 16.41 0.08 12.63
C GLU A 394 16.06 -0.42 11.22
N ARG A 395 17.03 -1.08 10.57
CA ARG A 395 16.80 -1.71 9.26
C ARG A 395 15.88 -2.92 9.41
N PHE A 396 15.14 -3.24 8.35
CA PHE A 396 14.37 -4.47 8.30
C PHE A 396 15.26 -5.63 7.85
N ASP A 397 15.17 -6.75 8.57
CA ASP A 397 15.84 -7.99 8.17
C ASP A 397 14.78 -8.98 7.68
N PRO A 398 14.65 -9.16 6.35
CA PRO A 398 13.62 -10.03 5.80
C PRO A 398 14.00 -11.51 5.92
N ASP A 399 13.01 -12.39 6.00
CA ASP A 399 13.23 -13.85 6.03
C ASP A 399 13.76 -14.39 4.69
N ASN A 400 13.45 -13.72 3.58
CA ASN A 400 13.95 -14.01 2.24
C ASN A 400 14.37 -12.72 1.53
N ALA A 401 15.12 -12.82 0.44
CA ALA A 401 15.49 -11.65 -0.34
C ALA A 401 15.58 -11.98 -1.83
N TRP A 402 15.09 -11.06 -2.63
CA TRP A 402 15.20 -11.06 -4.08
C TRP A 402 15.92 -9.80 -4.54
N LEU A 403 16.85 -9.95 -5.47
CA LEU A 403 17.46 -8.83 -6.17
C LEU A 403 16.77 -8.68 -7.53
N VAL A 404 16.07 -7.57 -7.72
CA VAL A 404 15.33 -7.24 -8.94
C VAL A 404 16.02 -6.09 -9.66
N LEU A 405 16.26 -6.26 -10.96
CA LEU A 405 16.88 -5.27 -11.84
C LEU A 405 15.81 -4.69 -12.76
N LEU A 406 15.24 -3.58 -12.31
CA LEU A 406 14.16 -2.87 -12.98
C LEU A 406 14.68 -2.18 -14.25
N PRO A 407 13.88 -2.06 -15.32
CA PRO A 407 14.30 -1.50 -16.61
C PRO A 407 14.40 0.04 -16.63
N THR A 408 14.93 0.63 -15.55
CA THR A 408 15.20 2.06 -15.37
C THR A 408 16.61 2.26 -14.80
N PRO A 409 17.36 3.31 -15.11
CA PRO A 409 18.61 3.63 -14.42
C PRO A 409 18.43 4.41 -13.11
N HIS A 410 17.21 4.75 -12.72
CA HIS A 410 16.92 5.72 -11.66
C HIS A 410 16.19 5.07 -10.48
N SER A 411 16.67 5.33 -9.26
CA SER A 411 16.15 4.67 -8.05
C SER A 411 14.73 5.08 -7.70
N GLU A 412 14.39 6.36 -7.91
CA GLU A 412 13.05 6.88 -7.61
C GLU A 412 11.97 6.27 -8.52
N GLU A 413 12.36 5.87 -9.74
CA GLU A 413 11.45 5.29 -10.72
C GLU A 413 11.08 3.85 -10.34
N ALA A 414 11.73 3.24 -9.35
CA ALA A 414 11.39 1.91 -8.85
C ALA A 414 9.93 1.84 -8.36
N LEU A 415 9.39 2.92 -7.78
CA LEU A 415 7.99 3.02 -7.36
C LEU A 415 6.99 3.05 -8.53
N ALA A 416 7.45 3.17 -9.78
CA ALA A 416 6.59 2.95 -10.94
C ALA A 416 6.38 1.46 -11.23
N TYR A 417 7.32 0.61 -10.79
CA TYR A 417 7.33 -0.84 -11.04
C TYR A 417 6.81 -1.62 -9.83
N LEU A 418 7.29 -1.29 -8.63
CA LEU A 418 6.98 -1.98 -7.38
C LEU A 418 6.07 -1.10 -6.52
N HIS A 419 4.84 -1.54 -6.28
CA HIS A 419 3.90 -0.78 -5.45
C HIS A 419 4.35 -0.75 -4.00
N TRP A 420 4.42 0.44 -3.40
CA TRP A 420 4.62 0.66 -1.97
C TRP A 420 3.31 1.08 -1.33
N TYR A 421 2.93 0.44 -0.22
CA TYR A 421 1.67 0.68 0.48
C TYR A 421 1.43 2.15 0.84
N GLY A 422 2.49 2.89 1.21
CA GLY A 422 2.38 4.33 1.52
C GLY A 422 1.84 5.18 0.36
N MET A 423 1.94 4.68 -0.89
CA MET A 423 1.35 5.35 -2.06
C MET A 423 -0.18 5.27 -2.12
N GLU A 424 -0.86 4.54 -1.25
CA GLU A 424 -2.33 4.60 -1.17
C GLU A 424 -2.84 5.95 -0.63
N ARG A 425 -1.95 6.74 -0.01
CA ARG A 425 -2.28 8.04 0.59
C ARG A 425 -2.32 9.19 -0.42
N GLY A 426 -1.87 8.98 -1.65
CA GLY A 426 -1.77 10.03 -2.67
C GLY A 426 -1.30 9.49 -4.03
N PRO A 427 -1.17 10.35 -5.05
CA PRO A 427 -0.81 9.91 -6.40
C PRO A 427 0.63 9.37 -6.48
N ALA A 428 0.81 8.18 -7.08
CA ALA A 428 2.10 7.50 -7.17
C ALA A 428 3.19 8.31 -7.91
N ASP A 429 2.81 9.10 -8.92
CA ASP A 429 3.70 10.03 -9.62
C ASP A 429 4.20 11.16 -8.72
N GLY A 430 3.39 11.59 -7.74
CA GLY A 430 3.82 12.48 -6.66
C GLY A 430 4.92 11.84 -5.82
N PHE A 431 4.77 10.58 -5.42
CA PHE A 431 5.77 9.88 -4.60
C PHE A 431 7.08 9.68 -5.38
N ILE A 432 7.01 9.33 -6.67
CA ILE A 432 8.20 9.26 -7.54
C ILE A 432 8.89 10.64 -7.61
N ALA A 433 8.13 11.73 -7.74
CA ALA A 433 8.68 13.09 -7.73
C ALA A 433 9.29 13.48 -6.37
N LEU A 434 8.72 13.01 -5.25
CA LEU A 434 9.26 13.21 -3.91
C LEU A 434 10.59 12.46 -3.72
N LEU A 435 10.66 11.18 -4.11
CA LEU A 435 11.91 10.41 -4.07
C LEU A 435 12.99 11.02 -4.98
N ARG A 436 12.59 11.58 -6.13
CA ARG A 436 13.50 12.33 -7.01
C ARG A 436 14.12 13.53 -6.29
N ARG A 437 13.31 14.31 -5.56
CA ARG A 437 13.77 15.45 -4.75
C ARG A 437 14.75 14.98 -3.68
N TRP A 438 14.45 13.91 -2.96
CA TRP A 438 15.36 13.33 -1.96
C TRP A 438 16.68 12.89 -2.56
N ARG A 439 16.67 12.26 -3.73
CA ARG A 439 17.88 11.91 -4.47
C ARG A 439 18.68 13.16 -4.86
N GLU A 440 18.01 14.20 -5.36
CA GLU A 440 18.68 15.43 -5.81
C GLU A 440 19.29 16.22 -4.66
N GLN A 441 18.59 16.31 -3.53
CA GLN A 441 19.02 17.08 -2.36
C GLN A 441 20.00 16.31 -1.47
N HIS A 442 19.80 15.01 -1.30
CA HIS A 442 20.54 14.20 -0.31
C HIS A 442 21.28 13.01 -0.92
N GLY A 443 21.18 12.78 -2.23
CA GLY A 443 21.74 11.58 -2.85
C GLY A 443 21.12 10.30 -2.30
N ALA A 444 19.84 10.35 -1.89
CA ALA A 444 19.08 9.19 -1.46
C ALA A 444 18.79 8.26 -2.65
N GLU A 445 19.29 7.03 -2.57
CA GLU A 445 19.09 5.97 -3.55
C GLU A 445 18.24 4.87 -2.90
N LEU A 446 17.03 4.61 -3.41
CA LEU A 446 16.20 3.49 -2.96
C LEU A 446 16.92 2.18 -3.30
N TRP A 447 17.28 1.41 -2.28
CA TRP A 447 18.01 0.16 -2.46
C TRP A 447 17.22 -1.08 -2.05
N ALA A 448 16.25 -0.93 -1.14
CA ALA A 448 15.32 -1.98 -0.79
C ALA A 448 13.88 -1.49 -0.69
N HIS A 449 12.95 -2.38 -1.05
CA HIS A 449 11.51 -2.17 -1.07
C HIS A 449 10.85 -3.48 -0.63
N TYR A 450 10.09 -3.46 0.46
CA TYR A 450 9.47 -4.66 1.05
C TYR A 450 7.94 -4.57 1.10
N GLY A 451 7.34 -3.87 0.14
CA GLY A 451 5.89 -3.67 0.07
C GLY A 451 5.40 -2.55 0.98
N THR A 452 5.64 -2.65 2.29
CA THR A 452 5.26 -1.64 3.30
C THR A 452 6.42 -0.78 3.75
N MET A 453 7.65 -1.22 3.49
CA MET A 453 8.87 -0.58 3.96
C MET A 453 9.79 -0.20 2.79
N LEU A 454 10.45 0.94 2.91
CA LEU A 454 11.46 1.43 1.97
C LEU A 454 12.78 1.68 2.70
N GLU A 455 13.89 1.29 2.09
CA GLU A 455 15.22 1.62 2.60
C GLU A 455 16.06 2.37 1.56
N PHE A 456 16.75 3.40 2.05
CA PHE A 456 17.56 4.30 1.24
C PHE A 456 19.02 4.26 1.69
N ALA A 457 19.92 4.25 0.70
CA ALA A 457 21.33 4.58 0.89
C ALA A 457 21.51 6.07 0.59
N VAL A 458 22.12 6.83 1.50
CA VAL A 458 22.11 8.30 1.47
C VAL A 458 23.53 8.80 1.44
N ARG A 459 23.89 9.45 0.33
CA ARG A 459 25.27 9.94 0.11
C ARG A 459 25.56 11.27 0.79
N GLN A 460 24.56 12.13 0.91
CA GLN A 460 24.65 13.50 1.44
C GLN A 460 23.54 13.70 2.48
N PRO A 461 23.63 13.03 3.64
CA PRO A 461 22.63 13.19 4.69
C PRO A 461 22.59 14.64 5.19
N PRO A 462 21.46 15.10 5.76
CA PRO A 462 21.39 16.41 6.40
C PRO A 462 22.53 16.63 7.40
N GLU A 463 23.21 17.77 7.32
CA GLU A 463 24.32 18.10 8.23
C GLU A 463 23.87 18.92 9.45
N ASP A 464 22.66 19.47 9.40
CA ASP A 464 22.08 20.31 10.43
C ASP A 464 20.63 19.91 10.76
N PHE A 465 20.20 20.28 11.96
CA PHE A 465 18.88 19.92 12.49
C PHE A 465 17.72 20.57 11.73
N ASP A 466 17.86 21.79 11.21
CA ASP A 466 16.76 22.48 10.53
C ASP A 466 16.46 21.78 9.19
N THR A 467 17.51 21.43 8.44
CA THR A 467 17.39 20.62 7.22
C THR A 467 16.83 19.22 7.53
N ALA A 468 17.31 18.58 8.61
CA ALA A 468 16.82 17.28 9.03
C ALA A 468 15.36 17.29 9.51
N LEU A 469 14.90 18.37 10.14
CA LEU A 469 13.53 18.53 10.61
C LEU A 469 12.56 18.71 9.44
N ALA A 470 12.97 19.46 8.40
CA ALA A 470 12.19 19.56 7.17
C ALA A 470 12.04 18.18 6.50
N LEU A 471 13.13 17.41 6.40
CA LEU A 471 13.10 16.05 5.86
C LEU A 471 12.27 15.09 6.73
N ALA A 472 12.39 15.17 8.06
CA ALA A 472 11.61 14.35 8.98
C ALA A 472 10.09 14.58 8.79
N ARG A 473 9.68 15.82 8.51
CA ARG A 473 8.28 16.12 8.15
C ARG A 473 7.86 15.45 6.85
N GLU A 474 8.73 15.46 5.83
CA GLU A 474 8.44 14.78 4.57
C GLU A 474 8.29 13.26 4.78
N HIS A 475 9.15 12.65 5.62
CA HIS A 475 9.01 11.24 6.01
C HIS A 475 7.71 10.96 6.76
N ASP A 476 7.35 11.79 7.73
CA ASP A 476 6.12 11.65 8.52
C ASP A 476 4.86 11.80 7.66
N LEU A 477 4.85 12.72 6.70
CA LEU A 477 3.72 12.87 5.78
C LEU A 477 3.60 11.69 4.82
N ALA A 478 4.73 11.22 4.28
CA ALA A 478 4.75 10.12 3.33
C ALA A 478 4.48 8.76 3.99
N ALA A 479 4.94 8.56 5.22
CA ALA A 479 4.93 7.29 5.95
C ALA A 479 4.80 7.52 7.47
N PRO A 480 3.64 8.01 7.97
CA PRO A 480 3.45 8.37 9.38
C PRO A 480 3.70 7.21 10.35
N CYS A 481 3.46 5.97 9.93
CA CYS A 481 3.74 4.79 10.76
C CYS A 481 5.23 4.63 11.10
N THR A 482 6.13 5.26 10.32
CA THR A 482 7.58 5.32 10.61
C THR A 482 7.83 5.92 11.99
N LEU A 483 7.05 6.93 12.39
CA LEU A 483 7.22 7.65 13.65
C LEU A 483 6.19 7.18 14.69
N ALA A 484 4.92 7.06 14.29
CA ALA A 484 3.81 6.82 15.20
C ALA A 484 3.89 5.45 15.89
N LEU A 485 4.24 4.38 15.17
CA LEU A 485 4.28 3.02 15.73
C LEU A 485 5.38 2.83 16.78
N PRO A 486 6.65 3.25 16.55
CA PRO A 486 7.68 3.18 17.57
C PRO A 486 7.56 4.27 18.63
N GLY A 487 6.63 5.24 18.48
CA GLY A 487 6.46 6.36 19.41
C GLY A 487 7.64 7.34 19.37
N ILE A 488 8.19 7.57 18.17
CA ILE A 488 9.32 8.47 17.94
C ILE A 488 8.77 9.86 17.59
N ALA A 489 9.09 10.85 18.41
CA ALA A 489 8.72 12.23 18.12
C ALA A 489 9.46 12.78 16.89
N LEU A 490 8.84 13.74 16.19
CA LEU A 490 9.38 14.31 14.95
C LEU A 490 10.80 14.86 15.13
N ARG A 491 11.05 15.61 16.21
CA ARG A 491 12.38 16.15 16.54
C ARG A 491 13.42 15.06 16.83
N HIS A 492 13.03 13.93 17.42
CA HIS A 492 13.96 12.83 17.66
C HIS A 492 14.33 12.20 16.33
N HIS A 493 13.35 11.93 15.46
CA HIS A 493 13.63 11.44 14.10
C HIS A 493 14.55 12.40 13.33
N ALA A 494 14.30 13.71 13.40
CA ALA A 494 15.18 14.72 12.80
C ALA A 494 16.63 14.64 13.32
N LEU A 495 16.84 14.51 14.64
CA LEU A 495 18.18 14.29 15.22
C LEU A 495 18.82 13.00 14.69
N GLY A 496 18.03 11.93 14.54
CA GLY A 496 18.49 10.64 14.01
C GLY A 496 18.90 10.68 12.54
N LEU A 497 18.34 11.59 11.75
CA LEU A 497 18.69 11.78 10.33
C LEU A 497 20.01 12.54 10.13
N VAL A 498 20.45 13.36 11.10
CA VAL A 498 21.67 14.17 10.97
C VAL A 498 22.89 13.27 10.81
N GLY A 499 23.59 13.43 9.68
CA GLY A 499 24.78 12.65 9.33
C GLY A 499 24.53 11.16 9.09
N HIS A 500 23.27 10.71 9.05
CA HIS A 500 22.95 9.29 8.94
C HIS A 500 22.79 8.84 7.49
N GLY A 501 23.69 7.96 7.04
CA GLY A 501 23.78 7.52 5.65
C GLY A 501 22.73 6.50 5.19
N THR A 502 21.72 6.23 6.00
CA THR A 502 20.60 5.34 5.66
C THR A 502 19.28 5.86 6.16
N TRP A 503 18.21 5.70 5.40
CA TRP A 503 16.85 5.99 5.86
C TRP A 503 15.97 4.75 5.74
N PHE A 504 15.01 4.64 6.65
CA PHE A 504 14.00 3.60 6.68
C PHE A 504 12.64 4.26 6.85
N LEU A 505 11.71 3.92 5.97
CA LEU A 505 10.31 4.36 6.02
C LEU A 505 9.42 3.14 6.09
N HIS A 506 8.34 3.22 6.88
CA HIS A 506 7.36 2.16 7.05
C HIS A 506 5.96 2.74 7.06
N GLU A 507 5.07 2.18 6.23
CA GLU A 507 3.63 2.44 6.28
C GLU A 507 2.85 1.13 6.31
N ARG A 508 1.92 1.00 7.26
CA ARG A 508 1.15 -0.23 7.49
C ARG A 508 -0.23 -0.18 6.83
N PRO A 509 -0.73 -1.32 6.30
CA PRO A 509 -2.14 -1.52 5.97
C PRO A 509 -3.10 -1.44 7.14
#